data_AF-A0A6I6W7A7-F1
#
_entry.id   AF-A0A6I6W7A7-F1
#
_cell.length_a   1.000
_cell.length_b   1.000
_cell.length_c   1.000
_cell.angle_alpha   90.00
_cell.angle_beta   90.00
_cell.angle_gamma   90.00
#
_symmetry.space_group_name_H-M   'P 1'
#
loop_
_entity.id
_entity.type
_entity.pdbx_description
1 polymer ?
#
loop_
_entity_poly.entity_id
_entity_poly.type
_entity_poly.pdbx_seq_one_letter_code
_entity_poly.pdbx_strand_id
1 'polypeptide(L)'
;MGTVRMYPEPTGEVRMSLSLRFAAGSHDGMIREHNEDSGYAGPRLLAVADGMGGQAAGEVASSEVISTMVQLDEDVPGSDLLTSLGTTVQRANDQLRVMVEEDPQLEGMGTTLTALLWTGQRLGLVHVGDSRAYLLRDGQLTQITQDHTWVQRLVDEGRITEEEATTHPQRSLLMRALGSGDHVEPDLSIREVRAGDRYLLCSDGLSSVVSHQTLEEALAGYHGPQETVQELIQLALRGGGPDNITCIVADVLDVDHDDTLAGYLNDTPVIVGAVAETQQPLGGDPGTLRTPAARAAELGRGGVPQQGQQGAPEGFGPPTDGPAAPAGAFGPYSDEELNKPRGGKGRWVKRSLWIALALAVVGGGLYGGYRWTQTQYYIGAKDEHVALYRGISQELAGVKLHKVYEDAPEIELKYLPTFQRNQVRDTIALNNRDEARDKLDELGKQAEVCKIVADRKQKPEKPESDKKRKDEENRPGDAGRKGGAETGNGSDTGTGTGNGTGTGTGTGTSTANPAAFTSGSTHDSTRSGSPSPDPSSGLTGKQQELAKQCTAP
;
A
#
# COMPACT_ATOMS: atom_id res chain seq x y z
N MET A 1 -50.08 -23.31 70.92
CA MET A 1 -48.85 -23.77 70.24
C MET A 1 -48.68 -22.95 68.98
N GLY A 2 -47.90 -21.87 69.05
CA GLY A 2 -47.66 -20.97 67.93
C GLY A 2 -46.62 -21.59 67.00
N THR A 3 -47.00 -21.80 65.74
CA THR A 3 -46.09 -22.23 64.67
C THR A 3 -45.21 -21.05 64.29
N VAL A 4 -43.97 -21.05 64.78
CA VAL A 4 -42.92 -20.14 64.32
C VAL A 4 -42.55 -20.52 62.90
N ARG A 5 -42.91 -19.66 61.95
CA ARG A 5 -42.44 -19.71 60.57
C ARG A 5 -40.99 -19.23 60.59
N MET A 6 -40.03 -20.16 60.56
CA MET A 6 -38.63 -19.80 60.29
C MET A 6 -38.56 -19.27 58.86
N TYR A 7 -38.25 -17.98 58.72
CA TYR A 7 -37.65 -17.48 57.49
C TYR A 7 -36.19 -17.93 57.51
N PRO A 8 -35.65 -18.52 56.43
CA PRO A 8 -34.20 -18.66 56.31
C PRO A 8 -33.59 -17.26 56.27
N GLU A 9 -32.61 -17.00 57.13
CA GLU A 9 -31.81 -15.78 57.04
C GLU A 9 -31.09 -15.72 55.69
N PRO A 10 -30.98 -14.55 55.05
CA PRO A 10 -30.20 -14.40 53.83
C PRO A 10 -28.73 -14.28 54.22
N THR A 11 -28.08 -15.39 54.58
CA THR A 11 -26.61 -15.47 54.55
C THR A 11 -26.17 -15.79 53.12
N GLY A 12 -26.49 -14.89 52.19
CA GLY A 12 -25.91 -14.88 50.86
C GLY A 12 -24.77 -13.88 50.87
N GLU A 13 -23.55 -14.32 51.19
CA GLU A 13 -22.39 -13.66 50.60
C GLU A 13 -22.53 -13.88 49.10
N VAL A 14 -23.09 -12.90 48.38
CA VAL A 14 -23.03 -12.84 46.93
C VAL A 14 -21.54 -12.76 46.62
N ARG A 15 -20.93 -13.89 46.23
CA ARG A 15 -19.58 -13.88 45.68
C ARG A 15 -19.69 -13.25 44.30
N MET A 16 -19.60 -11.92 44.27
CA MET A 16 -19.48 -11.13 43.05
C MET A 16 -18.30 -11.68 42.26
N SER A 17 -18.58 -12.27 41.10
CA SER A 17 -17.54 -12.71 40.16
C SER A 17 -17.43 -11.69 39.05
N LEU A 18 -16.32 -10.95 39.03
CA LEU A 18 -16.03 -10.00 37.96
C LEU A 18 -15.61 -10.74 36.69
N SER A 19 -16.13 -10.32 35.53
CA SER A 19 -15.70 -10.80 34.21
C SER A 19 -15.25 -9.65 33.32
N LEU A 20 -14.47 -9.96 32.29
CA LEU A 20 -14.06 -9.02 31.27
C LEU A 20 -14.87 -9.24 30.00
N ARG A 21 -15.49 -8.17 29.50
CA ARG A 21 -16.04 -8.12 28.14
C ARG A 21 -15.15 -7.23 27.31
N PHE A 22 -14.57 -7.74 26.23
CA PHE A 22 -13.55 -7.03 25.48
C PHE A 22 -13.82 -7.06 23.97
N ALA A 23 -13.18 -6.13 23.28
CA ALA A 23 -13.07 -6.09 21.83
C ALA A 23 -11.70 -5.54 21.44
N ALA A 24 -11.18 -5.99 20.31
CA ALA A 24 -9.93 -5.52 19.75
C ALA A 24 -10.13 -5.14 18.27
N GLY A 25 -9.37 -4.16 17.81
CA GLY A 25 -9.36 -3.74 16.42
C GLY A 25 -7.99 -3.20 16.03
N SER A 26 -7.62 -3.42 14.77
CA SER A 26 -6.39 -2.90 14.19
C SER A 26 -6.65 -2.42 12.76
N HIS A 27 -5.92 -1.41 12.31
CA HIS A 27 -5.98 -0.84 10.97
C HIS A 27 -4.64 -0.24 10.58
N ASP A 28 -4.24 -0.39 9.32
CA ASP A 28 -2.93 0.03 8.80
C ASP A 28 -2.73 1.56 8.76
N GLY A 29 -3.73 2.35 9.12
CA GLY A 29 -3.77 3.79 8.87
C GLY A 29 -4.01 4.15 7.40
N MET A 30 -3.60 5.36 7.01
CA MET A 30 -3.72 5.91 5.65
C MET A 30 -2.37 6.17 4.96
N ILE A 31 -1.26 6.08 5.71
CA ILE A 31 0.09 6.43 5.23
C ILE A 31 1.01 5.21 5.12
N ARG A 32 0.94 4.28 6.08
CA ARG A 32 1.79 3.08 6.09
C ARG A 32 1.30 2.08 5.03
N GLU A 33 2.24 1.29 4.50
CA GLU A 33 1.93 0.24 3.51
C GLU A 33 1.52 -1.09 4.14
N HIS A 34 2.04 -1.36 5.35
CA HIS A 34 1.81 -2.60 6.09
C HIS A 34 1.51 -2.25 7.55
N ASN A 35 0.93 -3.22 8.26
CA ASN A 35 0.61 -3.11 9.67
C ASN A 35 1.68 -3.79 10.51
N GLU A 36 2.43 -3.01 11.27
CA GLU A 36 3.47 -3.50 12.17
C GLU A 36 2.95 -3.63 13.62
N ASP A 37 1.72 -3.20 13.90
CA ASP A 37 1.08 -3.40 15.19
C ASP A 37 0.55 -4.83 15.34
N SER A 38 0.53 -5.32 16.57
CA SER A 38 -0.08 -6.59 16.96
C SER A 38 -0.90 -6.43 18.24
N GLY A 39 -2.04 -7.11 18.32
CA GLY A 39 -2.92 -7.07 19.49
C GLY A 39 -3.56 -8.40 19.82
N TYR A 40 -3.77 -8.64 21.12
CA TYR A 40 -4.46 -9.80 21.67
C TYR A 40 -5.43 -9.37 22.77
N ALA A 41 -6.67 -9.81 22.69
CA ALA A 41 -7.66 -9.65 23.75
C ALA A 41 -8.29 -11.01 24.07
N GLY A 42 -8.07 -11.47 25.29
CA GLY A 42 -8.63 -12.72 25.82
C GLY A 42 -9.31 -12.51 27.18
N PRO A 43 -9.89 -13.57 27.76
CA PRO A 43 -10.59 -13.52 29.04
C PRO A 43 -9.72 -13.07 30.21
N ARG A 44 -8.39 -13.20 30.11
CA ARG A 44 -7.46 -12.80 31.18
C ARG A 44 -6.40 -11.83 30.70
N LEU A 45 -5.91 -11.96 29.48
CA LEU A 45 -4.84 -11.14 28.93
C LEU A 45 -5.36 -10.16 27.89
N LEU A 46 -4.98 -8.88 28.03
CA LEU A 46 -5.10 -7.86 27.00
C LEU A 46 -3.69 -7.36 26.69
N ALA A 47 -3.28 -7.32 25.43
CA ALA A 47 -1.94 -6.90 25.05
C ALA A 47 -1.94 -6.17 23.70
N VAL A 48 -1.19 -5.08 23.61
CA VAL A 48 -0.89 -4.35 22.38
C VAL A 48 0.62 -4.18 22.29
N ALA A 49 1.14 -4.38 21.08
CA ALA A 49 2.54 -4.21 20.73
C ALA A 49 2.63 -3.45 19.40
N ASP A 50 3.39 -2.37 19.40
CA ASP A 50 3.65 -1.53 18.23
C ASP A 50 5.06 -1.84 17.72
N GLY A 51 5.11 -2.50 16.56
CA GLY A 51 6.32 -2.99 15.95
C GLY A 51 7.06 -1.88 15.22
N MET A 52 8.36 -1.80 15.45
CA MET A 52 9.24 -0.88 14.74
C MET A 52 10.45 -1.60 14.16
N GLY A 53 10.85 -1.20 12.98
CA GLY A 53 12.01 -1.78 12.32
C GLY A 53 12.20 -1.26 10.91
N GLY A 54 13.25 -1.74 10.24
CA GLY A 54 13.47 -1.50 8.82
C GLY A 54 12.53 -2.34 7.95
N GLN A 55 13.07 -2.99 6.91
CA GLN A 55 12.31 -3.84 6.00
C GLN A 55 11.53 -4.94 6.76
N ALA A 56 10.20 -4.79 6.89
CA ALA A 56 9.26 -5.76 7.49
C ALA A 56 9.69 -6.37 8.83
N ALA A 57 10.51 -5.66 9.61
CA ALA A 57 11.06 -6.21 10.85
C ALA A 57 10.18 -5.88 12.07
N GLY A 58 9.37 -4.81 11.97
CA GLY A 58 8.43 -4.43 13.02
C GLY A 58 7.29 -5.44 13.19
N GLU A 59 6.67 -5.88 12.09
CA GLU A 59 5.59 -6.87 12.10
C GLU A 59 6.03 -8.20 12.75
N VAL A 60 7.27 -8.62 12.50
CA VAL A 60 7.85 -9.84 13.07
C VAL A 60 8.06 -9.67 14.57
N ALA A 61 8.61 -8.52 14.99
CA ALA A 61 8.89 -8.25 16.39
C ALA A 61 7.62 -8.16 17.25
N SER A 62 6.61 -7.39 16.80
CA SER A 62 5.34 -7.26 17.53
C SER A 62 4.60 -8.59 17.58
N SER A 63 4.66 -9.38 16.49
CA SER A 63 4.00 -10.67 16.41
C SER A 63 4.59 -11.73 17.35
N GLU A 64 5.92 -11.81 17.42
CA GLU A 64 6.62 -12.72 18.34
C GLU A 64 6.33 -12.36 19.80
N VAL A 65 6.36 -11.07 20.14
CA VAL A 65 6.10 -10.60 21.51
C VAL A 65 4.67 -10.95 21.93
N ILE A 66 3.67 -10.64 21.10
CA ILE A 66 2.27 -10.99 21.43
C ILE A 66 2.12 -12.51 21.55
N SER A 67 2.67 -13.30 20.63
CA SER A 67 2.60 -14.76 20.66
C SER A 67 3.19 -15.37 21.94
N THR A 68 4.29 -14.81 22.43
CA THR A 68 4.88 -15.20 23.72
C THR A 68 3.96 -14.83 24.89
N MET A 69 3.33 -13.65 24.84
CA MET A 69 2.43 -13.18 25.90
C MET A 69 1.13 -14.00 25.99
N VAL A 70 0.57 -14.49 24.87
CA VAL A 70 -0.68 -15.29 24.82
C VAL A 70 -0.64 -16.49 25.78
N GLN A 71 0.53 -17.07 26.03
CA GLN A 71 0.70 -18.19 26.97
C GLN A 71 0.20 -17.86 28.40
N LEU A 72 0.20 -16.58 28.78
CA LEU A 72 -0.31 -16.12 30.08
C LEU A 72 -1.83 -16.12 30.20
N ASP A 73 -2.55 -16.22 29.07
CA ASP A 73 -4.00 -16.31 29.05
C ASP A 73 -4.49 -17.75 29.31
N GLU A 74 -3.67 -18.76 28.98
CA GLU A 74 -3.98 -20.19 29.18
C GLU A 74 -3.67 -20.66 30.62
N ASP A 75 -2.58 -20.17 31.20
CA ASP A 75 -2.15 -20.55 32.55
C ASP A 75 -2.76 -19.61 33.61
N VAL A 76 -3.41 -20.16 34.65
CA VAL A 76 -3.81 -19.38 35.82
C VAL A 76 -2.52 -18.98 36.56
N PRO A 77 -2.11 -17.70 36.56
CA PRO A 77 -0.93 -17.30 37.31
C PRO A 77 -1.22 -17.58 38.78
N GLY A 78 -0.29 -18.24 39.45
CA GLY A 78 -0.29 -18.36 40.90
C GLY A 78 -0.22 -16.97 41.56
N SER A 79 0.02 -16.95 42.87
CA SER A 79 0.03 -15.72 43.69
C SER A 79 1.01 -14.61 43.27
N ASP A 80 1.84 -14.82 42.25
CA ASP A 80 2.91 -13.90 41.84
C ASP A 80 2.79 -13.42 40.38
N LEU A 81 1.81 -12.57 40.16
CA LEU A 81 1.43 -12.05 38.85
C LEU A 81 2.52 -11.17 38.19
N LEU A 82 3.24 -10.38 38.99
CA LEU A 82 4.29 -9.51 38.47
C LEU A 82 5.50 -10.32 38.01
N THR A 83 5.86 -11.39 38.73
CA THR A 83 6.93 -12.29 38.31
C THR A 83 6.56 -13.02 37.01
N SER A 84 5.32 -13.49 36.85
CA SER A 84 4.85 -14.09 35.60
C SER A 84 4.96 -13.11 34.42
N LEU A 85 4.49 -11.87 34.59
CA LEU A 85 4.63 -10.83 33.57
C LEU A 85 6.09 -10.55 33.24
N GLY A 86 6.92 -10.23 34.24
CA GLY A 86 8.33 -9.90 34.04
C GLY A 86 9.13 -11.03 33.39
N THR A 87 8.90 -12.28 33.79
CA THR A 87 9.57 -13.45 33.19
C THR A 87 9.17 -13.63 31.73
N THR A 88 7.90 -13.41 31.40
CA THR A 88 7.40 -13.57 30.03
C THR A 88 7.90 -12.45 29.12
N VAL A 89 7.97 -11.20 29.62
CA VAL A 89 8.56 -10.08 28.89
C VAL A 89 10.05 -10.32 28.62
N GLN A 90 10.81 -10.79 29.63
CA GLN A 90 12.22 -11.11 29.43
C GLN A 90 12.39 -12.24 28.41
N ARG A 91 11.55 -13.27 28.47
CA ARG A 91 11.53 -14.37 27.49
C ARG A 91 11.26 -13.87 26.08
N ALA A 92 10.29 -12.96 25.91
CA ALA A 92 9.98 -12.37 24.61
C ALA A 92 11.17 -11.55 24.08
N ASN A 93 11.84 -10.75 24.92
CA ASN A 93 13.05 -10.04 24.53
C ASN A 93 14.19 -10.99 24.13
N ASP A 94 14.34 -12.11 24.83
CA ASP A 94 15.34 -13.13 24.50
C ASP A 94 15.03 -13.83 23.17
N GLN A 95 13.75 -14.10 22.85
CA GLN A 95 13.32 -14.64 21.55
C GLN A 95 13.68 -13.68 20.41
N LEU A 96 13.35 -12.39 20.56
CA LEU A 96 13.71 -11.38 19.56
C LEU A 96 15.23 -11.35 19.30
N ARG A 97 16.05 -11.45 20.34
CA ARG A 97 17.50 -11.52 20.19
C ARG A 97 17.95 -12.74 19.39
N VAL A 98 17.40 -13.92 19.71
CA VAL A 98 17.72 -15.16 18.97
C VAL A 98 17.36 -15.01 17.49
N MET A 99 16.22 -14.39 17.17
CA MET A 99 15.83 -14.14 15.78
C MET A 99 16.80 -13.21 15.04
N VAL A 100 17.32 -12.16 15.68
CA VAL A 100 18.36 -11.28 15.09
C VAL A 100 19.69 -12.02 14.92
N GLU A 101 20.05 -12.91 15.85
CA GLU A 101 21.26 -13.74 15.75
C GLU A 101 21.17 -14.74 14.58
N GLU A 102 19.98 -15.30 14.34
CA GLU A 102 19.72 -16.24 13.24
C GLU A 102 19.59 -15.54 11.88
N ASP A 103 18.96 -14.37 11.83
CA ASP A 103 18.82 -13.54 10.64
C ASP A 103 19.27 -12.08 10.90
N PRO A 104 20.53 -11.75 10.53
CA PRO A 104 21.04 -10.38 10.67
C PRO A 104 20.27 -9.32 9.87
N GLN A 105 19.37 -9.69 8.95
CA GLN A 105 18.51 -8.71 8.27
C GLN A 105 17.45 -8.12 9.19
N LEU A 106 17.16 -8.78 10.32
CA LEU A 106 16.27 -8.29 11.38
C LEU A 106 16.98 -7.35 12.36
N GLU A 107 18.24 -6.98 12.10
CA GLU A 107 18.98 -6.04 12.94
C GLU A 107 18.23 -4.71 13.06
N GLY A 108 18.01 -4.28 14.31
CA GLY A 108 17.24 -3.08 14.62
C GLY A 108 15.73 -3.28 14.71
N MET A 109 15.23 -4.53 14.62
CA MET A 109 13.84 -4.81 14.96
C MET A 109 13.58 -4.58 16.44
N GLY A 110 12.39 -4.08 16.74
CA GLY A 110 11.93 -3.91 18.10
C GLY A 110 10.43 -3.69 18.16
N THR A 111 9.89 -3.66 19.36
CA THR A 111 8.46 -3.41 19.55
C THR A 111 8.21 -2.82 20.92
N THR A 112 7.15 -2.04 21.05
CA THR A 112 6.57 -1.71 22.34
C THR A 112 5.82 -2.93 22.90
N LEU A 113 5.45 -2.86 24.18
CA LEU A 113 4.51 -3.80 24.79
C LEU A 113 3.74 -3.08 25.89
N THR A 114 2.42 -3.09 25.80
CA THR A 114 1.54 -2.75 26.91
C THR A 114 0.55 -3.87 27.11
N ALA A 115 0.55 -4.49 28.29
CA ALA A 115 -0.35 -5.59 28.58
C ALA A 115 -0.95 -5.52 29.99
N LEU A 116 -2.19 -5.99 30.09
CA LEU A 116 -2.96 -6.17 31.30
C LEU A 116 -3.25 -7.66 31.50
N LEU A 117 -2.90 -8.20 32.66
CA LEU A 117 -3.18 -9.58 33.04
C LEU A 117 -4.10 -9.64 34.25
N TRP A 118 -5.23 -10.30 34.06
CA TRP A 118 -6.32 -10.43 35.01
C TRP A 118 -6.28 -11.77 35.76
N THR A 119 -6.58 -11.71 37.06
CA THR A 119 -6.69 -12.89 37.94
C THR A 119 -8.05 -13.07 38.59
N GLY A 120 -9.04 -12.26 38.19
CA GLY A 120 -10.37 -12.23 38.82
C GLY A 120 -10.51 -11.21 39.95
N GLN A 121 -9.42 -10.84 40.62
CA GLN A 121 -9.43 -9.86 41.74
C GLN A 121 -8.44 -8.72 41.55
N ARG A 122 -7.36 -8.96 40.81
CA ARG A 122 -6.28 -8.01 40.58
C ARG A 122 -5.90 -8.01 39.11
N LEU A 123 -5.41 -6.87 38.68
CA LEU A 123 -4.89 -6.63 37.35
C LEU A 123 -3.42 -6.26 37.47
N GLY A 124 -2.53 -6.99 36.81
CA GLY A 124 -1.17 -6.49 36.61
C GLY A 124 -1.07 -5.77 35.30
N LEU A 125 -0.29 -4.71 35.32
CA LEU A 125 0.10 -3.94 34.16
C LEU A 125 1.59 -4.18 33.94
N VAL A 126 1.96 -4.48 32.70
CA VAL A 126 3.32 -4.42 32.20
C VAL A 126 3.38 -3.45 31.02
N HIS A 127 4.42 -2.61 31.01
CA HIS A 127 4.54 -1.56 30.00
C HIS A 127 6.00 -1.29 29.62
N VAL A 128 6.26 -1.21 28.31
CA VAL A 128 7.51 -0.82 27.66
C VAL A 128 7.16 -0.04 26.38
N GLY A 129 7.69 1.17 26.22
CA GLY A 129 7.50 1.97 25.01
C GLY A 129 6.48 3.09 25.21
N ASP A 130 5.77 3.48 24.15
CA ASP A 130 4.85 4.63 24.15
C ASP A 130 3.40 4.28 23.77
N SER A 131 3.11 3.00 23.54
CA SER A 131 1.72 2.52 23.57
C SER A 131 1.11 2.77 24.95
N ARG A 132 -0.19 3.04 25.02
CA ARG A 132 -0.81 3.55 26.25
C ARG A 132 -1.90 2.65 26.77
N ALA A 133 -2.05 2.63 28.09
CA ALA A 133 -3.25 2.12 28.73
C ALA A 133 -3.96 3.22 29.53
N TYR A 134 -5.28 3.23 29.44
CA TYR A 134 -6.17 4.14 30.15
C TYR A 134 -7.19 3.37 30.97
N LEU A 135 -7.63 3.98 32.07
CA LEU A 135 -8.75 3.55 32.89
C LEU A 135 -9.80 4.66 32.90
N LEU A 136 -11.01 4.33 32.46
CA LEU A 136 -12.20 5.14 32.68
C LEU A 136 -12.92 4.61 33.92
N ARG A 137 -13.00 5.45 34.96
CA ARG A 137 -13.71 5.14 36.21
C ARG A 137 -14.46 6.38 36.66
N ASP A 138 -15.72 6.20 37.08
CA ASP A 138 -16.57 7.30 37.56
C ASP A 138 -16.68 8.47 36.57
N GLY A 139 -16.60 8.17 35.27
CA GLY A 139 -16.65 9.15 34.18
C GLY A 139 -15.38 9.99 34.00
N GLN A 140 -14.26 9.61 34.61
CA GLN A 140 -12.96 10.25 34.42
C GLN A 140 -11.98 9.31 33.75
N LEU A 141 -11.39 9.75 32.62
CA LEU A 141 -10.34 8.99 31.93
C LEU A 141 -8.98 9.30 32.54
N THR A 142 -8.25 8.28 32.99
CA THR A 142 -6.89 8.43 33.54
C THR A 142 -5.92 7.53 32.78
N GLN A 143 -4.80 8.09 32.32
CA GLN A 143 -3.71 7.29 31.78
C GLN A 143 -3.00 6.54 32.93
N ILE A 144 -2.86 5.23 32.79
CA ILE A 144 -2.25 4.36 33.83
C ILE A 144 -0.82 3.91 33.50
N THR A 145 -0.37 4.18 32.27
CA THR A 145 1.02 4.00 31.79
C THR A 145 1.74 5.34 31.69
N GLN A 146 3.07 5.32 31.63
CA GLN A 146 3.89 6.50 31.37
C GLN A 146 4.81 6.22 30.20
N ASP A 147 4.70 7.02 29.14
CA ASP A 147 5.41 6.79 27.90
C ASP A 147 6.92 6.80 28.08
N HIS A 148 7.61 5.79 27.55
CA HIS A 148 9.07 5.71 27.54
C HIS A 148 9.67 6.48 26.34
N THR A 149 9.25 7.72 26.14
CA THR A 149 9.74 8.61 25.09
C THR A 149 10.74 9.64 25.61
N TRP A 150 11.57 10.18 24.72
CA TRP A 150 12.50 11.25 25.05
C TRP A 150 11.78 12.50 25.54
N VAL A 151 10.63 12.84 24.94
CA VAL A 151 9.85 14.01 25.34
C VAL A 151 9.21 13.84 26.70
N GLN A 152 8.74 12.64 27.05
CA GLN A 152 8.22 12.38 28.39
C GLN A 152 9.30 12.62 29.45
N ARG A 153 10.53 12.17 29.20
CA ARG A 153 11.66 12.45 30.10
C ARG A 153 11.92 13.96 30.26
N LEU A 154 11.79 14.75 29.19
CA LEU A 154 11.95 16.20 29.27
C LEU A 154 10.85 16.85 30.10
N VAL A 155 9.61 16.35 30.00
CA VAL A 155 8.48 16.77 30.84
C VAL A 155 8.76 16.43 32.30
N ASP A 156 9.18 15.20 32.60
CA ASP A 156 9.49 14.74 33.95
C ASP A 156 10.63 15.56 34.60
N GLU A 157 11.62 15.97 33.80
CA GLU A 157 12.72 16.86 34.21
C GLU A 157 12.29 18.34 34.33
N GLY A 158 11.04 18.69 34.00
CA GLY A 158 10.50 20.05 34.00
C GLY A 158 11.11 20.97 32.95
N ARG A 159 11.68 20.40 31.88
CA ARG A 159 12.39 21.14 30.82
C ARG A 159 11.48 21.63 29.70
N ILE A 160 10.36 20.93 29.50
CA ILE A 160 9.27 21.31 28.58
C ILE A 160 7.94 21.03 29.27
N THR A 161 6.87 21.67 28.81
CA THR A 161 5.51 21.35 29.29
C THR A 161 4.91 20.17 28.51
N GLU A 162 3.82 19.59 29.02
CA GLU A 162 3.07 18.53 28.33
C GLU A 162 2.56 19.01 26.96
N GLU A 163 2.11 20.26 26.87
CA GLU A 163 1.64 20.84 25.60
C GLU A 163 2.79 20.97 24.59
N GLU A 164 3.97 21.37 25.04
CA GLU A 164 5.17 21.44 24.20
C GLU A 164 5.62 20.06 23.71
N ALA A 165 5.47 19.02 24.54
CA ALA A 165 5.82 17.64 24.18
C ALA A 165 5.02 17.13 22.96
N THR A 166 3.71 17.45 22.87
CA THR A 166 2.84 16.99 21.76
C THR A 166 3.29 17.49 20.38
N THR A 167 3.89 18.68 20.32
CA THR A 167 4.33 19.32 19.06
C THR A 167 5.83 19.17 18.83
N HIS A 168 6.55 18.50 19.72
CA HIS A 168 8.00 18.38 19.65
C HIS A 168 8.43 17.50 18.45
N PRO A 169 9.47 17.91 17.68
CA PRO A 169 9.93 17.16 16.51
C PRO A 169 10.41 15.74 16.80
N GLN A 170 10.83 15.46 18.03
CA GLN A 170 11.31 14.14 18.49
C GLN A 170 10.32 13.47 19.46
N ARG A 171 9.02 13.73 19.32
CA ARG A 171 8.00 13.16 20.23
C ARG A 171 7.93 11.64 20.18
N SER A 172 8.12 11.05 19.00
CA SER A 172 8.10 9.59 18.78
C SER A 172 9.48 8.94 19.01
N LEU A 173 10.45 9.66 19.59
CA LEU A 173 11.77 9.07 19.86
C LEU A 173 11.68 8.21 21.14
N LEU A 174 11.60 6.90 20.95
CA LEU A 174 11.58 5.92 22.04
C LEU A 174 12.92 5.84 22.78
N MET A 175 12.83 5.72 24.10
CA MET A 175 13.95 5.51 25.02
C MET A 175 14.03 4.06 25.49
N ARG A 176 12.92 3.32 25.44
CA ARG A 176 12.84 1.90 25.80
C ARG A 176 11.91 1.18 24.84
N ALA A 177 12.33 0.00 24.43
CA ALA A 177 11.57 -0.94 23.63
C ALA A 177 12.17 -2.35 23.76
N LEU A 178 11.37 -3.36 23.44
CA LEU A 178 11.85 -4.73 23.31
C LEU A 178 12.70 -4.87 22.04
N GLY A 179 13.73 -5.72 22.07
CA GLY A 179 14.65 -5.96 20.95
C GLY A 179 15.83 -4.98 20.85
N SER A 180 15.84 -3.87 21.59
CA SER A 180 16.89 -2.84 21.51
C SER A 180 18.12 -3.06 22.43
N GLY A 181 18.14 -4.12 23.24
CA GLY A 181 19.26 -4.42 24.15
C GLY A 181 19.15 -5.74 24.91
N ASP A 182 20.21 -6.09 25.65
CA ASP A 182 20.34 -7.37 26.36
C ASP A 182 19.30 -7.58 27.47
N HIS A 183 18.97 -6.49 28.18
CA HIS A 183 18.01 -6.51 29.27
C HIS A 183 17.03 -5.34 29.13
N VAL A 184 15.75 -5.65 29.27
CA VAL A 184 14.67 -4.66 29.31
C VAL A 184 14.11 -4.63 30.71
N GLU A 185 14.05 -3.44 31.30
CA GLU A 185 13.38 -3.20 32.58
C GLU A 185 11.97 -2.67 32.30
N PRO A 186 10.94 -3.53 32.32
CA PRO A 186 9.58 -3.10 32.11
C PRO A 186 8.99 -2.44 33.36
N ASP A 187 8.06 -1.51 33.15
CA ASP A 187 7.28 -0.94 34.24
C ASP A 187 6.19 -1.95 34.64
N LEU A 188 6.27 -2.44 35.88
CA LEU A 188 5.37 -3.45 36.43
C LEU A 188 4.58 -2.88 37.60
N SER A 189 3.25 -2.99 37.56
CA SER A 189 2.40 -2.53 38.66
C SER A 189 1.15 -3.39 38.83
N ILE A 190 0.61 -3.44 40.05
CA ILE A 190 -0.68 -4.07 40.35
C ILE A 190 -1.72 -2.97 40.55
N ARG A 191 -2.90 -3.17 39.97
CA ARG A 191 -4.05 -2.27 40.09
C ARG A 191 -5.26 -3.01 40.67
N GLU A 192 -6.03 -2.28 41.47
CA GLU A 192 -7.34 -2.72 41.95
C GLU A 192 -8.40 -2.50 40.87
N VAL A 193 -9.28 -3.47 40.74
CA VAL A 193 -10.34 -3.47 39.74
C VAL A 193 -11.69 -3.48 40.39
N ARG A 194 -12.62 -2.75 39.79
CA ARG A 194 -13.98 -2.55 40.26
C ARG A 194 -14.94 -2.82 39.11
N ALA A 195 -16.13 -3.32 39.45
CA ALA A 195 -17.22 -3.40 38.49
C ALA A 195 -17.49 -2.01 37.88
N GLY A 196 -17.70 -1.96 36.57
CA GLY A 196 -17.91 -0.74 35.81
C GLY A 196 -16.63 -0.04 35.34
N ASP A 197 -15.44 -0.54 35.70
CA ASP A 197 -14.20 -0.05 35.10
C ASP A 197 -14.18 -0.37 33.60
N ARG A 198 -13.71 0.59 32.81
CA ARG A 198 -13.44 0.41 31.38
C ARG A 198 -11.98 0.70 31.09
N TYR A 199 -11.28 -0.25 30.49
CA TYR A 199 -9.89 -0.13 30.09
C TYR A 199 -9.78 0.09 28.58
N LEU A 200 -8.83 0.93 28.18
CA LEU A 200 -8.40 1.12 26.79
C LEU A 200 -6.90 0.85 26.71
N LEU A 201 -6.47 -0.06 25.84
CA LEU A 201 -5.08 -0.17 25.38
C LEU A 201 -5.00 0.33 23.95
N CYS A 202 -3.97 1.07 23.59
CA CYS A 202 -3.77 1.51 22.21
C CYS A 202 -2.32 1.77 21.82
N SER A 203 -2.00 1.60 20.54
CA SER A 203 -0.76 2.09 19.93
C SER A 203 -0.77 3.61 19.79
N ASP A 204 0.40 4.18 19.47
CA ASP A 204 0.55 5.63 19.37
C ASP A 204 -0.27 6.22 18.21
N GLY A 205 -0.58 5.43 17.17
CA GLY A 205 -1.40 5.82 16.04
C GLY A 205 -2.83 6.21 16.40
N LEU A 206 -3.34 5.78 17.57
CA LEU A 206 -4.58 6.33 18.13
C LEU A 206 -4.30 7.61 18.93
N SER A 207 -3.44 7.52 19.95
CA SER A 207 -3.28 8.59 20.95
C SER A 207 -2.54 9.83 20.44
N SER A 208 -1.86 9.74 19.30
CA SER A 208 -1.16 10.85 18.66
C SER A 208 -2.09 11.80 17.90
N VAL A 209 -3.24 11.31 17.42
CA VAL A 209 -4.19 12.08 16.62
C VAL A 209 -5.55 12.30 17.28
N VAL A 210 -5.92 11.44 18.25
CA VAL A 210 -7.15 11.60 19.04
C VAL A 210 -6.81 12.20 20.40
N SER A 211 -7.40 13.34 20.71
CA SER A 211 -7.15 14.04 21.97
C SER A 211 -7.70 13.28 23.18
N HIS A 212 -7.11 13.51 24.35
CA HIS A 212 -7.57 12.90 25.61
C HIS A 212 -9.07 13.12 25.87
N GLN A 213 -9.56 14.34 25.64
CA GLN A 213 -10.99 14.65 25.78
C GLN A 213 -11.87 13.84 24.81
N THR A 214 -11.43 13.67 23.56
CA THR A 214 -12.18 12.89 22.57
C THR A 214 -12.18 11.40 22.93
N LEU A 215 -11.06 10.88 23.46
CA LEU A 215 -10.99 9.51 23.99
C LEU A 215 -11.95 9.33 25.16
N GLU A 216 -11.99 10.27 26.09
CA GLU A 216 -12.89 10.24 27.24
C GLU A 216 -14.36 10.24 26.80
N GLU A 217 -14.74 11.13 25.87
CA GLU A 217 -16.09 11.20 25.33
C GLU A 217 -16.50 9.89 24.62
N ALA A 218 -15.62 9.32 23.79
CA ALA A 218 -15.88 8.06 23.09
C ALA A 218 -16.00 6.86 24.06
N LEU A 219 -15.14 6.79 25.08
CA LEU A 219 -15.17 5.72 26.08
C LEU A 219 -16.35 5.87 27.05
N ALA A 220 -16.77 7.09 27.37
CA ALA A 220 -17.91 7.36 28.25
C ALA A 220 -19.27 7.13 27.57
N GLY A 221 -19.30 6.93 26.26
CA GLY A 221 -20.50 6.59 25.50
C GLY A 221 -21.12 5.26 25.95
N TYR A 222 -22.43 5.12 25.71
CA TYR A 222 -23.22 3.91 26.05
C TYR A 222 -22.98 2.72 25.11
N HIS A 223 -21.92 2.76 24.31
CA HIS A 223 -21.58 1.74 23.33
C HIS A 223 -20.88 0.55 23.99
N GLY A 224 -21.08 -0.64 23.41
CA GLY A 224 -20.32 -1.82 23.79
C GLY A 224 -18.87 -1.72 23.28
N PRO A 225 -17.95 -2.57 23.79
CA PRO A 225 -16.53 -2.49 23.42
C PRO A 225 -16.29 -2.55 21.91
N GLN A 226 -17.04 -3.38 21.19
CA GLN A 226 -16.89 -3.56 19.74
C GLN A 226 -17.20 -2.27 18.97
N GLU A 227 -18.32 -1.63 19.29
CA GLU A 227 -18.73 -0.37 18.66
C GLU A 227 -17.76 0.77 19.04
N THR A 228 -17.30 0.82 20.29
CA THR A 228 -16.33 1.82 20.76
C THR A 228 -14.98 1.66 20.04
N VAL A 229 -14.46 0.44 19.87
CA VAL A 229 -13.24 0.19 19.09
C VAL A 229 -13.38 0.70 17.66
N GLN A 230 -14.50 0.42 16.99
CA GLN A 230 -14.75 0.90 15.64
C GLN A 230 -14.81 2.44 15.57
N GLU A 231 -15.45 3.07 16.55
CA GLU A 231 -15.50 4.52 16.66
C GLU A 231 -14.11 5.13 16.86
N LEU A 232 -13.29 4.56 17.76
CA LEU A 232 -11.91 5.02 18.01
C LEU A 232 -11.04 4.94 16.75
N ILE A 233 -11.11 3.82 16.01
CA ILE A 233 -10.39 3.67 14.74
C ILE A 233 -10.85 4.72 13.73
N GLN A 234 -12.17 4.95 13.61
CA GLN A 234 -12.69 5.97 12.71
C GLN A 234 -12.25 7.39 13.11
N LEU A 235 -12.18 7.69 14.40
CA LEU A 235 -11.68 8.98 14.88
C LEU A 235 -10.21 9.17 14.51
N ALA A 236 -9.37 8.15 14.68
CA ALA A 236 -7.96 8.20 14.27
C ALA A 236 -7.80 8.39 12.76
N LEU A 237 -8.58 7.68 11.95
CA LEU A 237 -8.59 7.85 10.50
C LEU A 237 -9.06 9.25 10.09
N ARG A 238 -10.09 9.81 10.73
CA ARG A 238 -10.50 11.22 10.50
C ARG A 238 -9.43 12.22 10.91
N GLY A 239 -8.61 11.88 11.90
CA GLY A 239 -7.43 12.64 12.32
C GLY A 239 -6.25 12.57 11.34
N GLY A 240 -6.38 11.84 10.23
CA GLY A 240 -5.35 11.72 9.20
C GLY A 240 -4.64 10.36 9.18
N GLY A 241 -4.87 9.48 10.16
CA GLY A 241 -4.34 8.11 10.21
C GLY A 241 -2.87 7.99 9.81
N PRO A 242 -1.95 8.72 10.46
CA PRO A 242 -0.55 8.79 10.03
C PRO A 242 0.23 7.51 10.30
N ASP A 243 -0.27 6.65 11.18
CA ASP A 243 0.35 5.40 11.59
C ASP A 243 -0.64 4.23 11.63
N ASN A 244 -0.12 3.04 11.91
CA ASN A 244 -0.92 1.89 12.27
C ASN A 244 -1.71 2.17 13.56
N ILE A 245 -2.96 1.72 13.62
CA ILE A 245 -3.89 2.03 14.69
C ILE A 245 -4.38 0.71 15.27
N THR A 246 -3.97 0.40 16.49
CA THR A 246 -4.45 -0.77 17.23
C THR A 246 -5.01 -0.35 18.56
N CYS A 247 -6.20 -0.84 18.90
CA CYS A 247 -6.80 -0.59 20.20
C CYS A 247 -7.65 -1.75 20.71
N ILE A 248 -7.72 -1.85 22.04
CA ILE A 248 -8.49 -2.85 22.78
C ILE A 248 -9.30 -2.12 23.83
N VAL A 249 -10.61 -2.37 23.86
CA VAL A 249 -11.51 -1.87 24.90
C VAL A 249 -12.01 -3.05 25.71
N ALA A 250 -11.95 -2.94 27.04
CA ALA A 250 -12.42 -3.97 27.95
C ALA A 250 -13.24 -3.39 29.11
N ASP A 251 -14.45 -3.92 29.29
CA ASP A 251 -15.40 -3.59 30.34
C ASP A 251 -15.33 -4.65 31.45
N VAL A 252 -15.22 -4.18 32.69
CA VAL A 252 -15.33 -5.02 33.87
C VAL A 252 -16.79 -5.11 34.27
N LEU A 253 -17.38 -6.29 34.08
CA LEU A 253 -18.76 -6.56 34.41
C LEU A 253 -18.86 -7.29 35.74
N ASP A 254 -19.84 -6.91 36.55
CA ASP A 254 -20.28 -7.70 37.68
C ASP A 254 -21.18 -8.82 37.17
N VAL A 255 -20.81 -10.06 37.42
CA VAL A 255 -21.60 -11.23 37.00
C VAL A 255 -22.13 -11.91 38.24
N ASP A 256 -23.45 -11.90 38.38
CA ASP A 256 -24.15 -12.74 39.32
C ASP A 256 -23.92 -14.21 38.92
N HIS A 257 -23.66 -15.08 39.90
CA HIS A 257 -23.33 -16.50 39.69
C HIS A 257 -24.40 -17.29 38.89
N ASP A 258 -25.61 -16.74 38.78
CA ASP A 258 -26.75 -17.32 38.07
C ASP A 258 -26.89 -16.82 36.61
N ASP A 259 -26.17 -15.77 36.19
CA ASP A 259 -26.23 -15.24 34.81
C ASP A 259 -25.20 -15.91 33.89
N THR A 260 -25.43 -17.21 33.64
CA THR A 260 -24.60 -18.03 32.76
C THR A 260 -24.42 -17.45 31.36
N LEU A 261 -25.36 -16.64 30.87
CA LEU A 261 -25.31 -16.09 29.51
C LEU A 261 -24.20 -15.04 29.33
N ALA A 262 -23.92 -14.23 30.36
CA ALA A 262 -22.88 -13.21 30.32
C ALA A 262 -21.46 -13.83 30.32
N GLY A 263 -21.28 -14.96 31.01
CA GLY A 263 -20.02 -15.71 31.02
C GLY A 263 -19.70 -16.37 29.68
N TYR A 264 -20.70 -16.90 28.96
CA TYR A 264 -20.47 -17.59 27.68
C TYR A 264 -20.18 -16.67 26.48
N LEU A 265 -20.43 -15.36 26.57
CA LEU A 265 -20.38 -14.48 25.41
C LEU A 265 -18.98 -13.95 25.06
N ASN A 266 -17.97 -14.05 25.94
CA ASN A 266 -16.66 -13.41 25.71
C ASN A 266 -15.42 -14.29 26.01
N ASP A 267 -15.54 -15.62 25.97
CA ASP A 267 -14.38 -16.51 26.17
C ASP A 267 -13.53 -16.70 24.90
N THR A 268 -13.97 -16.20 23.75
CA THR A 268 -13.21 -16.36 22.50
C THR A 268 -12.18 -15.24 22.39
N PRO A 269 -10.88 -15.56 22.40
CA PRO A 269 -9.85 -14.55 22.24
C PRO A 269 -9.91 -13.93 20.83
N VAL A 270 -9.58 -12.66 20.75
CA VAL A 270 -9.52 -11.85 19.53
C VAL A 270 -8.07 -11.46 19.29
N ILE A 271 -7.56 -11.81 18.12
CA ILE A 271 -6.21 -11.48 17.66
C ILE A 271 -6.34 -10.49 16.51
N VAL A 272 -5.55 -9.41 16.52
CA VAL A 272 -5.58 -8.34 15.52
C VAL A 272 -4.16 -7.90 15.13
N GLY A 273 -4.04 -7.22 13.98
CA GLY A 273 -2.77 -6.72 13.47
C GLY A 273 -1.90 -7.80 12.81
N ALA A 274 -0.58 -7.62 12.79
CA ALA A 274 0.38 -8.49 12.11
C ALA A 274 0.30 -9.96 12.53
N VAL A 275 0.04 -10.24 13.82
CA VAL A 275 -0.16 -11.63 14.31
C VAL A 275 -1.31 -12.32 13.56
N ALA A 276 -2.41 -11.59 13.32
CA ALA A 276 -3.60 -12.16 12.68
C ALA A 276 -3.36 -12.47 11.19
N GLU A 277 -2.52 -11.68 10.53
CA GLU A 277 -2.15 -11.88 9.12
C GLU A 277 -1.17 -13.04 8.95
N THR A 278 -0.21 -13.16 9.87
CA THR A 278 0.80 -14.24 9.87
C THR A 278 0.16 -15.63 10.07
N GLN A 279 -0.96 -15.69 10.79
CA GLN A 279 -1.69 -16.93 11.05
C GLN A 279 -2.61 -17.38 9.88
N GLN A 280 -2.77 -16.60 8.81
CA GLN A 280 -3.50 -17.05 7.62
C GLN A 280 -2.63 -18.02 6.80
N PRO A 281 -3.01 -19.31 6.65
CA PRO A 281 -2.25 -20.21 5.79
C PRO A 281 -2.40 -19.78 4.34
N LEU A 282 -1.28 -19.67 3.63
CA LEU A 282 -1.22 -19.54 2.17
C LEU A 282 -2.16 -20.56 1.50
N GLY A 283 -3.26 -20.06 0.92
CA GLY A 283 -4.12 -20.81 0.00
C GLY A 283 -5.56 -21.05 0.49
N GLY A 284 -6.36 -19.99 0.61
CA GLY A 284 -7.82 -20.11 0.77
C GLY A 284 -8.53 -18.80 0.42
N ASP A 285 -9.42 -18.85 -0.56
CA ASP A 285 -10.26 -17.74 -1.03
C ASP A 285 -11.03 -17.11 0.17
N PRO A 286 -11.01 -15.78 0.39
CA PRO A 286 -11.57 -15.12 1.58
C PRO A 286 -13.09 -15.31 1.80
N GLY A 287 -13.79 -15.97 0.88
CA GLY A 287 -15.20 -16.34 1.02
C GLY A 287 -15.48 -17.61 1.84
N THR A 288 -14.52 -18.50 2.05
CA THR A 288 -14.81 -19.85 2.62
C THR A 288 -14.79 -19.94 4.15
N LEU A 289 -14.19 -18.96 4.85
CA LEU A 289 -14.03 -18.95 6.31
C LEU A 289 -15.30 -18.59 7.11
N ARG A 290 -16.43 -18.28 6.44
CA ARG A 290 -17.70 -17.94 7.10
C ARG A 290 -18.68 -19.10 7.26
N THR A 291 -18.31 -20.33 6.86
CA THR A 291 -19.22 -21.47 6.97
C THR A 291 -18.93 -22.34 8.21
N PRO A 292 -19.97 -22.78 8.96
CA PRO A 292 -19.81 -23.72 10.08
C PRO A 292 -19.10 -25.03 9.67
N ALA A 293 -19.20 -25.41 8.40
CA ALA A 293 -18.58 -26.62 7.85
C ALA A 293 -17.04 -26.52 7.74
N ALA A 294 -16.50 -25.34 7.44
CA ALA A 294 -15.05 -25.12 7.39
C ALA A 294 -14.43 -25.24 8.80
N ARG A 295 -15.12 -24.69 9.82
CA ARG A 295 -14.68 -24.75 11.23
C ARG A 295 -14.73 -26.17 11.82
N ALA A 296 -15.67 -27.00 11.36
CA ALA A 296 -15.75 -28.41 11.74
C ALA A 296 -14.62 -29.27 11.14
N ALA A 297 -14.01 -28.85 10.02
CA ALA A 297 -12.91 -29.57 9.39
C ALA A 297 -11.57 -29.40 10.14
N GLU A 298 -11.38 -28.29 10.85
CA GLU A 298 -10.18 -28.05 11.68
C GLU A 298 -10.17 -28.89 12.96
N LEU A 299 -11.34 -29.09 13.57
CA LEU A 299 -11.50 -29.95 14.77
C LEU A 299 -11.25 -31.45 14.50
N GLY A 300 -11.05 -31.85 13.24
CA GLY A 300 -10.81 -33.23 12.82
C GLY A 300 -9.33 -33.64 12.71
N ARG A 301 -8.37 -32.71 12.80
CA ARG A 301 -6.93 -33.04 12.71
C ARG A 301 -6.27 -33.11 14.09
N GLY A 302 -6.57 -34.17 14.83
CA GLY A 302 -5.71 -34.68 15.90
C GLY A 302 -4.82 -35.80 15.36
N GLY A 303 -3.49 -35.62 15.40
CA GLY A 303 -2.55 -36.70 15.09
C GLY A 303 -1.11 -36.27 14.83
N VAL A 304 -0.27 -36.37 15.87
CA VAL A 304 1.17 -36.69 15.93
C VAL A 304 2.01 -36.59 14.63
N PRO A 305 3.13 -35.84 14.58
CA PRO A 305 4.09 -35.98 13.51
C PRO A 305 5.04 -37.16 13.77
N GLN A 306 4.96 -38.19 12.92
CA GLN A 306 5.92 -39.29 12.84
C GLN A 306 7.01 -38.97 11.81
N GLN A 307 8.23 -39.30 12.19
CA GLN A 307 9.50 -39.22 11.47
C GLN A 307 9.44 -39.55 9.97
N GLY A 308 10.08 -38.70 9.16
CA GLY A 308 10.41 -38.94 7.74
C GLY A 308 11.89 -38.69 7.49
N GLN A 309 12.64 -39.78 7.44
CA GLN A 309 14.08 -39.92 7.22
C GLN A 309 14.43 -39.83 5.72
N GLN A 310 15.42 -39.00 5.35
CA GLN A 310 16.22 -39.00 4.11
C GLN A 310 17.14 -37.75 4.16
N GLY A 311 18.45 -37.73 3.97
CA GLY A 311 19.48 -38.69 3.60
C GLY A 311 20.72 -37.83 3.29
N ALA A 312 21.81 -37.98 4.06
CA ALA A 312 23.06 -37.25 3.88
C ALA A 312 23.84 -37.73 2.64
N PRO A 313 24.86 -36.96 2.21
CA PRO A 313 26.17 -37.55 2.06
C PRO A 313 27.27 -36.80 2.81
N GLU A 314 28.24 -37.59 3.24
CA GLU A 314 29.37 -37.28 4.12
C GLU A 314 30.41 -36.34 3.50
N GLY A 315 31.09 -35.56 4.37
CA GLY A 315 32.30 -34.80 4.04
C GLY A 315 33.07 -34.42 5.32
N PHE A 316 34.13 -35.19 5.59
CA PHE A 316 34.98 -35.16 6.79
C PHE A 316 36.06 -34.06 6.75
N GLY A 317 36.32 -33.37 7.86
CA GLY A 317 37.47 -32.47 8.06
C GLY A 317 37.72 -32.14 9.56
N PRO A 318 38.96 -32.25 10.08
CA PRO A 318 39.27 -32.30 11.53
C PRO A 318 39.43 -30.91 12.21
N PRO A 319 39.45 -30.84 13.56
CA PRO A 319 39.38 -29.59 14.29
C PRO A 319 40.75 -28.90 14.41
N THR A 320 40.76 -27.57 14.33
CA THR A 320 41.92 -26.74 14.65
C THR A 320 41.65 -25.89 15.88
N ASP A 321 42.51 -26.08 16.87
CA ASP A 321 42.67 -25.31 18.09
C ASP A 321 42.97 -23.82 17.82
N GLY A 322 42.37 -22.92 18.61
CA GLY A 322 42.73 -21.50 18.69
C GLY A 322 41.81 -20.72 19.65
N PRO A 323 42.31 -19.78 20.47
CA PRO A 323 41.96 -19.73 21.89
C PRO A 323 40.80 -18.81 22.25
N ALA A 324 40.15 -19.18 23.36
CA ALA A 324 39.23 -18.36 24.14
C ALA A 324 39.82 -16.99 24.51
N ALA A 325 39.02 -15.94 24.36
CA ALA A 325 39.24 -14.63 24.95
C ALA A 325 38.19 -14.39 26.07
N PRO A 326 38.56 -13.64 27.13
CA PRO A 326 38.08 -13.93 28.48
C PRO A 326 36.82 -13.18 28.88
N ALA A 327 36.10 -13.78 29.83
CA ALA A 327 35.11 -13.12 30.69
C ALA A 327 35.74 -11.91 31.40
N GLY A 328 35.24 -10.71 31.08
CA GLY A 328 35.57 -9.47 31.75
C GLY A 328 34.61 -9.21 32.90
N ALA A 329 35.06 -9.53 34.11
CA ALA A 329 34.36 -9.24 35.35
C ALA A 329 34.14 -7.74 35.58
N PHE A 330 32.95 -7.41 36.08
CA PHE A 330 32.64 -6.11 36.68
C PHE A 330 33.61 -5.82 37.84
N GLY A 331 34.30 -4.68 37.77
CA GLY A 331 35.10 -4.11 38.86
C GLY A 331 34.51 -2.77 39.32
N PRO A 332 34.67 -2.40 40.60
CA PRO A 332 33.94 -1.31 41.24
C PRO A 332 34.46 0.08 40.82
N TYR A 333 33.56 1.06 40.83
CA TYR A 333 33.86 2.47 40.61
C TYR A 333 34.89 3.00 41.63
N SER A 334 35.92 3.68 41.13
CA SER A 334 36.81 4.54 41.92
C SER A 334 36.83 5.95 41.34
N ASP A 335 36.57 6.93 42.21
CA ASP A 335 36.40 8.37 41.96
C ASP A 335 37.67 9.14 41.55
N GLU A 336 38.43 8.68 40.56
CA GLU A 336 39.64 9.37 40.10
C GLU A 336 39.75 9.44 38.57
N GLU A 337 38.88 10.20 37.92
CA GLU A 337 39.22 10.78 36.60
C GLU A 337 38.55 12.14 36.35
N LEU A 338 38.58 13.02 37.35
CA LEU A 338 38.12 14.41 37.28
C LEU A 338 39.22 15.39 36.83
N ASN A 339 40.02 15.09 35.80
CA ASN A 339 40.87 16.10 35.16
C ASN A 339 41.39 15.70 33.76
N LYS A 340 40.81 16.28 32.70
CA LYS A 340 41.50 16.45 31.41
C LYS A 340 41.14 17.80 30.78
N PRO A 341 42.11 18.54 30.21
CA PRO A 341 41.93 19.95 29.87
C PRO A 341 41.17 20.14 28.57
N ARG A 342 40.46 21.27 28.49
CA ARG A 342 39.85 21.81 27.27
C ARG A 342 40.94 22.05 26.21
N GLY A 343 40.80 21.40 25.06
CA GLY A 343 41.64 21.61 23.87
C GLY A 343 40.82 21.56 22.58
N GLY A 344 40.26 22.71 22.19
CA GLY A 344 39.61 22.88 20.89
C GLY A 344 40.62 23.00 19.76
N LYS A 345 40.45 22.19 18.71
CA LYS A 345 40.78 22.48 17.28
C LYS A 345 40.52 21.29 16.32
N GLY A 346 40.23 20.08 16.83
CA GLY A 346 39.99 18.89 15.99
C GLY A 346 38.55 18.67 15.48
N ARG A 347 37.53 19.35 16.03
CA ARG A 347 36.11 19.14 15.65
C ARG A 347 35.73 19.77 14.31
N TRP A 348 36.41 20.83 13.89
CA TRP A 348 36.10 21.50 12.61
C TRP A 348 36.60 20.69 11.40
N VAL A 349 37.77 20.06 11.52
CA VAL A 349 38.35 19.19 10.48
C VAL A 349 37.50 17.93 10.26
N LYS A 350 36.96 17.34 11.33
CA LYS A 350 36.04 16.20 11.20
C LYS A 350 34.73 16.60 10.51
N ARG A 351 34.19 17.79 10.80
CA ARG A 351 32.98 18.32 10.14
C ARG A 351 33.20 18.64 8.67
N SER A 352 34.35 19.22 8.29
CA SER A 352 34.67 19.49 6.89
C SER A 352 34.84 18.20 6.08
N LEU A 353 35.36 17.14 6.70
CA LEU A 353 35.56 15.84 6.04
C LEU A 353 34.22 15.15 5.75
N TRP A 354 33.26 15.20 6.68
CA TRP A 354 31.90 14.70 6.46
C TRP A 354 31.14 15.49 5.37
N ILE A 355 31.28 16.81 5.35
CA ILE A 355 30.67 17.64 4.29
C ILE A 355 31.30 17.32 2.93
N ALA A 356 32.62 17.15 2.86
CA ALA A 356 33.30 16.77 1.63
C ALA A 356 32.86 15.38 1.14
N LEU A 357 32.66 14.41 2.05
CA LEU A 357 32.15 13.08 1.72
C LEU A 357 30.71 13.17 1.18
N ALA A 358 29.83 13.93 1.83
CA ALA A 358 28.46 14.13 1.37
C ALA A 358 28.41 14.77 -0.03
N LEU A 359 29.23 15.80 -0.28
CA LEU A 359 29.35 16.43 -1.60
C LEU A 359 29.91 15.46 -2.66
N ALA A 360 30.83 14.57 -2.28
CA ALA A 360 31.36 13.55 -3.18
C ALA A 360 30.30 12.50 -3.54
N VAL A 361 29.46 12.08 -2.59
CA VAL A 361 28.35 11.14 -2.86
C VAL A 361 27.29 11.80 -3.76
N VAL A 362 26.89 13.03 -3.46
CA VAL A 362 25.94 13.78 -4.30
C VAL A 362 26.51 14.02 -5.70
N GLY A 363 27.77 14.44 -5.79
CA GLY A 363 28.47 14.62 -7.07
C GLY A 363 28.61 13.31 -7.84
N GLY A 364 28.88 12.20 -7.15
CA GLY A 364 28.94 10.85 -7.72
C GLY A 364 27.59 10.38 -8.25
N GLY A 365 26.51 10.61 -7.49
CA GLY A 365 25.13 10.32 -7.92
C GLY A 365 24.69 11.14 -9.13
N LEU A 366 24.96 12.45 -9.12
CA LEU A 366 24.70 13.34 -10.26
C LEU A 366 25.51 12.95 -11.49
N TYR A 367 26.78 12.61 -11.32
CA TYR A 367 27.63 12.13 -12.41
C TYR A 367 27.16 10.77 -12.93
N GLY A 368 26.79 9.84 -12.06
CA GLY A 368 26.23 8.54 -12.42
C GLY A 368 24.94 8.66 -13.22
N GLY A 369 24.01 9.50 -12.74
CA GLY A 369 22.77 9.85 -13.45
C GLY A 369 23.06 10.48 -14.81
N TYR A 370 23.93 11.49 -14.86
CA TYR A 370 24.33 12.12 -16.13
C TYR A 370 24.96 11.10 -17.10
N ARG A 371 25.86 10.23 -16.62
CA ARG A 371 26.51 9.21 -17.46
C ARG A 371 25.51 8.19 -17.97
N TRP A 372 24.51 7.81 -17.17
CA TRP A 372 23.42 6.93 -17.59
C TRP A 372 22.50 7.59 -18.63
N THR A 373 22.17 8.88 -18.48
CA THR A 373 21.38 9.58 -19.52
C THR A 373 22.11 9.62 -20.86
N GLN A 374 23.45 9.68 -20.87
CA GLN A 374 24.25 9.68 -22.10
C GLN A 374 24.32 8.31 -22.80
N THR A 375 23.87 7.21 -22.18
CA THR A 375 23.79 5.90 -22.84
C THR A 375 22.48 5.66 -23.56
N GLN A 376 21.47 6.51 -23.36
CA GLN A 376 20.14 6.38 -23.96
C GLN A 376 20.08 7.07 -25.33
N TYR A 377 19.29 6.50 -26.24
CA TYR A 377 19.02 7.06 -27.57
C TYR A 377 17.51 7.15 -27.76
N TYR A 378 17.04 8.13 -28.53
CA TYR A 378 15.64 8.16 -28.93
C TYR A 378 15.46 8.78 -30.32
N ILE A 379 14.42 8.35 -31.02
CA ILE A 379 14.02 8.93 -32.30
C ILE A 379 12.90 9.92 -32.05
N GLY A 380 13.03 11.14 -32.59
CA GLY A 380 12.07 12.22 -32.39
C GLY A 380 11.82 13.02 -33.66
N ALA A 381 10.73 13.78 -33.67
CA ALA A 381 10.43 14.74 -34.73
C ALA A 381 11.29 16.01 -34.57
N LYS A 382 12.00 16.37 -35.65
CA LYS A 382 12.67 17.66 -35.80
C LYS A 382 12.00 18.41 -36.94
N ASP A 383 11.16 19.39 -36.59
CA ASP A 383 10.29 20.09 -37.54
C ASP A 383 9.42 19.10 -38.35
N GLU A 384 9.73 18.91 -39.64
CA GLU A 384 8.99 18.06 -40.59
C GLU A 384 9.70 16.73 -40.94
N HIS A 385 10.83 16.42 -40.30
CA HIS A 385 11.62 15.22 -40.55
C HIS A 385 12.00 14.49 -39.25
N VAL A 386 12.49 13.26 -39.40
CA VAL A 386 12.91 12.41 -38.29
C VAL A 386 14.38 12.69 -37.93
N ALA A 387 14.69 12.74 -36.64
CA ALA A 387 16.06 12.85 -36.15
C ALA A 387 16.33 11.85 -35.01
N LEU A 388 17.57 11.39 -34.94
CA LEU A 388 18.07 10.54 -33.87
C LEU A 388 18.79 11.40 -32.82
N TYR A 389 18.34 11.30 -31.59
CA TYR A 389 18.88 12.03 -30.44
C TYR A 389 19.62 11.07 -29.50
N ARG A 390 20.68 11.59 -28.88
CA ARG A 390 21.37 10.92 -27.75
C ARG A 390 21.04 11.67 -26.47
N GLY A 391 20.47 10.96 -25.49
CA GLY A 391 20.00 11.53 -24.23
C GLY A 391 18.57 11.12 -23.89
N ILE A 392 17.94 11.87 -23.00
CA ILE A 392 16.51 11.74 -22.65
C ILE A 392 15.71 12.91 -23.25
N SER A 393 14.47 12.67 -23.65
CA SER A 393 13.60 13.67 -24.27
C SER A 393 13.08 14.75 -23.29
N GLN A 394 13.23 14.53 -21.98
CA GLN A 394 12.77 15.46 -20.94
C GLN A 394 13.75 16.62 -20.70
N GLU A 395 13.19 17.82 -20.44
CA GLU A 395 13.95 18.99 -20.00
C GLU A 395 13.99 19.04 -18.47
N LEU A 396 15.18 19.02 -17.88
CA LEU A 396 15.37 19.12 -16.43
C LEU A 396 16.00 20.47 -16.09
N ALA A 397 15.31 21.28 -15.28
CA ALA A 397 15.77 22.61 -14.84
C ALA A 397 16.23 23.55 -15.98
N GLY A 398 15.56 23.49 -17.14
CA GLY A 398 15.85 24.34 -18.31
C GLY A 398 17.07 23.94 -19.13
N VAL A 399 17.71 22.79 -18.82
CA VAL A 399 18.84 22.26 -19.60
C VAL A 399 18.35 21.12 -20.50
N LYS A 400 18.62 21.25 -21.81
CA LYS A 400 18.38 20.17 -22.77
C LYS A 400 19.41 19.06 -22.56
N LEU A 401 18.96 17.92 -22.06
CA LEU A 401 19.79 16.75 -21.78
C LEU A 401 19.96 15.83 -23.00
N HIS A 402 19.55 16.29 -24.17
CA HIS A 402 19.71 15.59 -25.44
C HIS A 402 20.56 16.39 -26.43
N LYS A 403 21.26 15.67 -27.32
CA LYS A 403 21.92 16.24 -28.50
C LYS A 403 21.49 15.45 -29.73
N VAL A 404 21.30 16.15 -30.86
CA VAL A 404 21.09 15.50 -32.16
C VAL A 404 22.35 14.69 -32.48
N TYR A 405 22.19 13.38 -32.60
CA TYR A 405 23.27 12.47 -32.94
C TYR A 405 23.37 12.30 -34.45
N GLU A 406 22.23 12.08 -35.10
CA GLU A 406 22.13 11.88 -36.56
C GLU A 406 20.83 12.54 -37.05
N ASP A 407 20.93 13.29 -38.14
CA ASP A 407 19.82 14.02 -38.75
C ASP A 407 19.45 13.32 -40.05
N ALA A 408 18.17 12.95 -40.21
CA ALA A 408 17.69 12.17 -41.36
C ALA A 408 16.63 12.97 -42.16
N PRO A 409 17.02 14.06 -42.85
CA PRO A 409 16.10 14.92 -43.59
C PRO A 409 15.39 14.20 -44.75
N GLU A 410 15.92 13.07 -45.21
CA GLU A 410 15.30 12.21 -46.22
C GLU A 410 14.01 11.51 -45.75
N ILE A 411 13.79 11.42 -44.43
CA ILE A 411 12.59 10.81 -43.83
C ILE A 411 11.60 11.90 -43.42
N GLU A 412 10.78 12.36 -44.36
CA GLU A 412 9.73 13.35 -44.10
C GLU A 412 8.53 12.71 -43.37
N LEU A 413 8.08 13.32 -42.26
CA LEU A 413 7.02 12.79 -41.39
C LEU A 413 5.68 12.55 -42.11
N LYS A 414 5.39 13.30 -43.18
CA LYS A 414 4.15 13.14 -43.97
C LYS A 414 4.08 11.83 -44.75
N TYR A 415 5.22 11.21 -45.07
CA TYR A 415 5.25 9.92 -45.77
C TYR A 415 5.26 8.74 -44.80
N LEU A 416 5.34 8.97 -43.48
CA LEU A 416 5.14 7.93 -42.49
C LEU A 416 3.65 7.68 -42.23
N PRO A 417 3.24 6.42 -41.99
CA PRO A 417 1.91 6.07 -41.51
C PRO A 417 1.53 6.83 -40.23
N THR A 418 0.24 7.10 -40.03
CA THR A 418 -0.26 7.90 -38.89
C THR A 418 0.21 7.38 -37.54
N PHE A 419 0.24 6.05 -37.36
CA PHE A 419 0.71 5.44 -36.11
C PHE A 419 2.20 5.74 -35.85
N GLN A 420 3.06 5.56 -36.84
CA GLN A 420 4.49 5.81 -36.72
C GLN A 420 4.81 7.30 -36.61
N ARG A 421 4.05 8.16 -37.31
CA ARG A 421 4.16 9.61 -37.18
C ARG A 421 3.88 10.06 -35.75
N ASN A 422 2.86 9.50 -35.11
CA ASN A 422 2.55 9.80 -33.71
C ASN A 422 3.63 9.27 -32.77
N GLN A 423 4.12 8.04 -32.98
CA GLN A 423 5.23 7.50 -32.18
C GLN A 423 6.51 8.34 -32.28
N VAL A 424 6.86 8.84 -33.46
CA VAL A 424 8.03 9.72 -33.63
C VAL A 424 7.80 11.10 -32.99
N ARG A 425 6.56 11.61 -32.99
CA ARG A 425 6.20 12.85 -32.27
C ARG A 425 6.26 12.68 -30.75
N ASP A 426 5.81 11.54 -30.24
CA ASP A 426 5.82 11.19 -28.81
C ASP A 426 7.20 10.69 -28.32
N THR A 427 8.17 10.60 -29.23
CA THR A 427 9.54 10.06 -29.07
C THR A 427 9.59 8.55 -28.82
N ILE A 428 10.47 7.86 -29.57
CA ILE A 428 10.69 6.41 -29.44
C ILE A 428 12.00 6.21 -28.68
N ALA A 429 11.92 5.78 -27.42
CA ALA A 429 13.09 5.50 -26.59
C ALA A 429 13.73 4.14 -26.96
N LEU A 430 15.05 4.12 -27.09
CA LEU A 430 15.83 2.96 -27.54
C LEU A 430 17.08 2.80 -26.66
N ASN A 431 17.43 1.55 -26.34
CA ASN A 431 18.40 1.25 -25.29
C ASN A 431 19.85 1.33 -25.77
N ASN A 432 20.09 1.29 -27.08
CA ASN A 432 21.42 1.33 -27.66
C ASN A 432 21.43 1.95 -29.06
N ARG A 433 22.63 2.31 -29.54
CA ARG A 433 22.84 2.98 -30.83
C ARG A 433 22.43 2.12 -32.02
N ASP A 434 22.70 0.82 -31.96
CA ASP A 434 22.52 -0.06 -33.12
C ASP A 434 21.03 -0.32 -33.34
N GLU A 435 20.26 -0.54 -32.27
CA GLU A 435 18.79 -0.59 -32.27
C GLU A 435 18.19 0.74 -32.78
N ALA A 436 18.79 1.86 -32.41
CA ALA A 436 18.36 3.18 -32.89
C ALA A 436 18.59 3.38 -34.39
N ARG A 437 19.68 2.85 -34.95
CA ARG A 437 19.93 2.87 -36.39
C ARG A 437 19.03 1.91 -37.14
N ASP A 438 18.85 0.69 -36.64
CA ASP A 438 17.97 -0.30 -37.26
C ASP A 438 16.54 0.24 -37.36
N LYS A 439 16.06 0.93 -36.30
CA LYS A 439 14.74 1.56 -36.30
C LYS A 439 14.66 2.77 -37.25
N LEU A 440 15.73 3.55 -37.36
CA LEU A 440 15.81 4.67 -38.31
C LEU A 440 15.78 4.17 -39.77
N ASP A 441 16.51 3.09 -40.08
CA ASP A 441 16.52 2.44 -41.39
C ASP A 441 15.15 1.83 -41.75
N GLU A 442 14.45 1.26 -40.77
CA GLU A 442 13.08 0.75 -40.94
C GLU A 442 12.12 1.88 -41.32
N LEU A 443 12.15 2.99 -40.57
CA LEU A 443 11.33 4.18 -40.86
C LEU A 443 11.67 4.77 -42.24
N GLY A 444 12.95 4.79 -42.63
CA GLY A 444 13.39 5.26 -43.94
C GLY A 444 12.83 4.42 -45.08
N LYS A 445 12.94 3.09 -45.00
CA LYS A 445 12.38 2.17 -46.01
C LYS A 445 10.86 2.33 -46.14
N GLN A 446 10.18 2.55 -45.02
CA GLN A 446 8.73 2.74 -45.01
C GLN A 446 8.33 4.08 -45.64
N ALA A 447 9.02 5.17 -45.29
CA ALA A 447 8.80 6.47 -45.89
C ALA A 447 9.06 6.47 -47.40
N GLU A 448 10.09 5.77 -47.88
CA GLU A 448 10.40 5.64 -49.31
C GLU A 448 9.28 4.94 -50.08
N VAL A 449 8.79 3.80 -49.56
CA VAL A 449 7.68 3.06 -50.18
C VAL A 449 6.41 3.91 -50.21
N CYS A 450 6.08 4.60 -49.11
CA CYS A 450 4.90 5.45 -49.05
C CYS A 450 5.01 6.70 -49.93
N LYS A 451 6.21 7.23 -50.14
CA LYS A 451 6.48 8.30 -51.11
C LYS A 451 6.21 7.84 -52.54
N ILE A 452 6.69 6.67 -52.93
CA ILE A 452 6.43 6.09 -54.27
C ILE A 452 4.93 5.88 -54.50
N VAL A 453 4.21 5.39 -53.49
CA VAL A 453 2.74 5.20 -53.57
C VAL A 453 2.01 6.54 -53.68
N ALA A 454 2.45 7.57 -52.96
CA ALA A 454 1.88 8.92 -53.04
C ALA A 454 2.11 9.56 -54.42
N ASP A 455 3.33 9.46 -54.97
CA ASP A 455 3.69 10.01 -56.28
C ASP A 455 2.91 9.35 -57.42
N ARG A 456 2.69 8.03 -57.34
CA ARG A 456 1.88 7.28 -58.33
C ARG A 456 0.40 7.67 -58.30
N LYS A 457 -0.15 8.01 -57.13
CA LYS A 457 -1.54 8.50 -57.03
C LYS A 457 -1.73 9.88 -57.65
N GLN A 458 -0.68 10.70 -57.74
CA GLN A 458 -0.76 12.05 -58.31
C GLN A 458 -0.59 12.09 -59.84
N LYS A 459 -0.14 11.01 -60.48
CA LYS A 459 0.14 10.97 -61.93
C LYS A 459 -0.72 9.90 -62.62
N PRO A 460 -1.93 10.22 -63.13
CA PRO A 460 -2.72 9.25 -63.88
C PRO A 460 -2.08 8.96 -65.25
N GLU A 461 -1.71 7.71 -65.51
CA GLU A 461 -1.28 7.24 -66.83
C GLU A 461 -2.47 7.28 -67.83
N LYS A 462 -2.26 7.88 -69.00
CA LYS A 462 -3.20 7.85 -70.13
C LYS A 462 -3.20 6.45 -70.78
N PRO A 463 -4.35 5.83 -71.06
CA PRO A 463 -4.37 4.55 -71.75
C PRO A 463 -4.10 4.70 -73.26
N GLU A 464 -3.10 3.98 -73.76
CA GLU A 464 -2.91 3.67 -75.18
C GLU A 464 -4.06 2.77 -75.67
N SER A 465 -5.00 3.31 -76.44
CA SER A 465 -5.83 2.52 -77.35
C SER A 465 -6.37 3.38 -78.49
N ASP A 466 -5.48 3.81 -79.38
CA ASP A 466 -5.87 4.51 -80.61
C ASP A 466 -5.25 3.83 -81.85
N LYS A 467 -5.70 2.58 -82.10
CA LYS A 467 -5.55 1.88 -83.39
C LYS A 467 -6.74 0.94 -83.61
N LYS A 468 -7.91 1.51 -83.90
CA LYS A 468 -8.91 0.96 -84.84
C LYS A 468 -10.19 1.81 -84.80
N ARG A 469 -10.27 2.77 -85.72
CA ARG A 469 -11.39 3.01 -86.65
C ARG A 469 -11.18 4.38 -87.30
N LYS A 470 -10.32 4.39 -88.32
CA LYS A 470 -10.62 5.18 -89.52
C LYS A 470 -11.88 4.57 -90.16
N ASP A 471 -12.63 5.42 -90.83
CA ASP A 471 -13.81 5.15 -91.67
C ASP A 471 -15.14 5.43 -90.96
N GLU A 472 -15.49 6.71 -90.82
CA GLU A 472 -16.67 7.31 -91.48
C GLU A 472 -16.80 8.80 -91.09
N GLU A 473 -16.22 9.67 -91.91
CA GLU A 473 -16.56 11.09 -91.97
C GLU A 473 -16.89 11.44 -93.44
N ASN A 474 -18.17 11.65 -93.73
CA ASN A 474 -18.76 12.34 -94.89
C ASN A 474 -20.29 12.20 -94.74
N ARG A 475 -21.17 13.20 -94.69
CA ARG A 475 -21.20 14.57 -95.25
C ARG A 475 -22.37 15.36 -94.57
N PRO A 476 -22.55 16.67 -94.88
CA PRO A 476 -23.25 17.66 -94.04
C PRO A 476 -24.67 18.07 -94.48
N GLY A 477 -25.36 18.78 -93.57
CA GLY A 477 -26.35 19.85 -93.87
C GLY A 477 -27.83 19.46 -93.87
N ASP A 478 -28.66 20.16 -93.10
CA ASP A 478 -29.64 21.15 -93.61
C ASP A 478 -30.64 21.59 -92.51
N ALA A 479 -31.20 22.78 -92.72
CA ALA A 479 -32.04 23.60 -91.88
C ALA A 479 -33.48 23.11 -91.64
N GLY A 480 -34.12 23.71 -90.63
CA GLY A 480 -35.47 24.28 -90.84
C GLY A 480 -36.66 23.66 -90.08
N ARG A 481 -37.11 24.43 -89.06
CA ARG A 481 -38.48 24.98 -88.95
C ARG A 481 -39.62 24.19 -88.26
N LYS A 482 -40.13 24.83 -87.19
CA LYS A 482 -41.52 25.05 -86.70
C LYS A 482 -42.23 24.05 -85.76
N GLY A 483 -42.79 24.65 -84.70
CA GLY A 483 -44.14 24.43 -84.14
C GLY A 483 -44.13 23.75 -82.76
N GLY A 484 -44.21 24.49 -81.64
CA GLY A 484 -45.46 24.92 -80.95
C GLY A 484 -45.69 23.98 -79.73
N ALA A 485 -46.11 24.37 -78.52
CA ALA A 485 -46.69 25.56 -77.94
C ALA A 485 -46.52 25.50 -76.39
N GLU A 486 -46.53 26.68 -75.74
CA GLU A 486 -47.29 27.06 -74.52
C GLU A 486 -47.73 25.96 -73.51
N THR A 487 -47.71 26.08 -72.18
CA THR A 487 -47.76 27.12 -71.12
C THR A 487 -47.62 26.33 -69.79
N GLY A 488 -47.28 26.82 -68.61
CA GLY A 488 -47.08 28.17 -68.08
C GLY A 488 -46.66 28.09 -66.59
N ASN A 489 -46.25 29.27 -66.09
CA ASN A 489 -46.22 29.83 -64.73
C ASN A 489 -46.08 28.91 -63.50
N GLY A 490 -45.30 29.27 -62.48
CA GLY A 490 -44.63 30.54 -62.21
C GLY A 490 -44.42 30.72 -60.70
N SER A 491 -43.49 31.62 -60.36
CA SER A 491 -43.42 32.49 -59.16
C SER A 491 -43.42 31.85 -57.77
N ASP A 492 -42.81 32.41 -56.73
CA ASP A 492 -41.77 33.42 -56.50
C ASP A 492 -41.70 33.52 -54.95
N THR A 493 -40.63 34.13 -54.42
CA THR A 493 -40.55 34.89 -53.14
C THR A 493 -41.32 34.39 -51.89
N GLY A 494 -40.70 34.19 -50.72
CA GLY A 494 -39.76 35.07 -50.04
C GLY A 494 -40.28 35.36 -48.63
N THR A 495 -39.35 35.59 -47.67
CA THR A 495 -39.54 36.28 -46.36
C THR A 495 -40.59 35.71 -45.39
N GLY A 496 -40.36 35.54 -44.11
CA GLY A 496 -39.32 35.98 -43.21
C GLY A 496 -39.87 35.93 -41.79
N THR A 497 -38.96 35.89 -40.82
CA THR A 497 -39.08 36.42 -39.45
C THR A 497 -40.17 35.90 -38.51
N GLY A 498 -39.73 35.54 -37.30
CA GLY A 498 -40.42 36.03 -36.10
C GLY A 498 -40.50 35.07 -34.92
N ASN A 499 -39.40 34.98 -34.17
CA ASN A 499 -39.30 35.07 -32.70
C ASN A 499 -40.40 34.53 -31.77
N GLY A 500 -39.92 33.92 -30.68
CA GLY A 500 -40.49 34.06 -29.33
C GLY A 500 -40.72 32.73 -28.63
N THR A 501 -39.70 32.18 -27.96
CA THR A 501 -39.54 32.19 -26.47
C THR A 501 -40.65 31.52 -25.67
N GLY A 502 -40.28 30.50 -24.88
CA GLY A 502 -41.09 30.07 -23.74
C GLY A 502 -40.83 28.66 -23.24
N THR A 503 -39.77 28.51 -22.43
CA THR A 503 -39.71 27.76 -21.16
C THR A 503 -40.56 26.51 -20.94
N GLY A 504 -39.92 25.43 -20.44
CA GLY A 504 -40.52 24.61 -19.38
C GLY A 504 -40.23 23.11 -19.40
N THR A 505 -39.16 22.71 -18.71
CA THR A 505 -39.08 21.62 -17.70
C THR A 505 -39.78 20.26 -17.91
N GLY A 506 -39.00 19.21 -17.64
CA GLY A 506 -39.47 17.97 -16.97
C GLY A 506 -39.14 16.69 -17.73
N THR A 507 -38.00 16.04 -17.47
CA THR A 507 -37.84 14.84 -16.59
C THR A 507 -38.73 13.65 -16.94
N GLY A 508 -38.12 12.51 -17.25
CA GLY A 508 -38.84 11.24 -17.38
C GLY A 508 -37.97 10.09 -17.87
N THR A 509 -37.33 9.43 -16.91
CA THR A 509 -36.44 8.27 -17.00
C THR A 509 -37.13 7.01 -17.54
N SER A 510 -36.28 6.05 -17.93
CA SER A 510 -36.44 4.58 -17.77
C SER A 510 -37.19 3.80 -18.85
N THR A 511 -36.94 2.51 -19.11
CA THR A 511 -35.80 1.57 -19.10
C THR A 511 -36.37 0.30 -19.78
N ALA A 512 -35.51 -0.56 -20.32
CA ALA A 512 -35.69 -2.00 -20.52
C ALA A 512 -36.26 -2.53 -21.86
N ASN A 513 -35.34 -3.05 -22.71
CA ASN A 513 -35.08 -4.47 -23.03
C ASN A 513 -36.28 -5.44 -23.30
N PRO A 514 -36.04 -6.63 -23.91
CA PRO A 514 -35.36 -6.96 -25.17
C PRO A 514 -36.13 -8.04 -25.97
N ALA A 515 -35.70 -8.40 -27.19
CA ALA A 515 -35.87 -9.78 -27.73
C ALA A 515 -35.08 -9.99 -29.04
N ALA A 516 -34.48 -11.17 -29.14
CA ALA A 516 -33.59 -11.64 -30.19
C ALA A 516 -34.30 -12.55 -31.21
N PHE A 517 -33.49 -13.07 -32.17
CA PHE A 517 -33.75 -14.11 -33.18
C PHE A 517 -34.49 -13.63 -34.45
N THR A 518 -34.05 -13.89 -35.69
CA THR A 518 -33.51 -15.13 -36.29
C THR A 518 -32.72 -14.85 -37.59
N SER A 519 -31.87 -15.82 -37.93
CA SER A 519 -31.07 -16.03 -39.13
C SER A 519 -31.84 -16.35 -40.41
N GLY A 520 -31.28 -16.02 -41.58
CA GLY A 520 -31.72 -16.57 -42.87
C GLY A 520 -30.87 -16.11 -44.07
N SER A 521 -30.00 -16.99 -44.54
CA SER A 521 -29.19 -16.90 -45.77
C SER A 521 -30.04 -17.08 -47.04
N THR A 522 -29.73 -16.39 -48.16
CA THR A 522 -29.36 -17.00 -49.46
C THR A 522 -29.23 -16.00 -50.63
N HIS A 523 -28.16 -16.21 -51.41
CA HIS A 523 -27.96 -16.01 -52.86
C HIS A 523 -28.05 -14.64 -53.57
N ASP A 524 -26.85 -14.07 -53.75
CA ASP A 524 -26.18 -13.64 -54.99
C ASP A 524 -27.00 -13.45 -56.31
N SER A 525 -26.82 -12.26 -56.89
CA SER A 525 -26.82 -12.02 -58.34
C SER A 525 -25.99 -10.78 -58.66
N THR A 526 -24.68 -11.00 -58.82
CA THR A 526 -23.74 -10.35 -59.76
C THR A 526 -24.18 -9.08 -60.51
N ARG A 527 -23.42 -7.99 -60.31
CA ARG A 527 -23.07 -7.06 -61.39
C ARG A 527 -21.60 -6.68 -61.31
N SER A 528 -20.87 -7.18 -62.31
CA SER A 528 -19.46 -6.94 -62.62
C SER A 528 -19.16 -5.44 -62.77
N GLY A 529 -18.21 -4.94 -61.97
CA GLY A 529 -17.46 -3.71 -62.21
C GLY A 529 -15.98 -4.08 -62.32
N SER A 530 -15.34 -3.68 -63.41
CA SER A 530 -13.91 -3.89 -63.67
C SER A 530 -13.02 -3.28 -62.57
N PRO A 531 -11.92 -3.94 -62.16
CA PRO A 531 -11.07 -3.43 -61.10
C PRO A 531 -10.20 -2.26 -61.61
N SER A 532 -10.17 -1.17 -60.84
CA SER A 532 -9.13 -0.14 -60.94
C SER A 532 -7.74 -0.78 -60.75
N PRO A 533 -6.69 -0.32 -61.45
CA PRO A 533 -5.36 -0.89 -61.30
C PRO A 533 -4.85 -0.68 -59.87
N ASP A 534 -4.45 -1.78 -59.23
CA ASP A 534 -3.85 -1.79 -57.90
C ASP A 534 -2.52 -0.99 -57.94
N PRO A 535 -2.31 0.05 -57.10
CA PRO A 535 -1.10 0.87 -57.13
C PRO A 535 0.20 0.10 -56.77
N SER A 536 0.08 -1.18 -56.43
CA SER A 536 1.13 -2.09 -56.00
C SER A 536 1.83 -2.86 -57.14
N SER A 537 1.40 -2.69 -58.40
CA SER A 537 2.05 -3.35 -59.54
C SER A 537 3.48 -2.82 -59.75
N GLY A 538 4.47 -3.68 -59.51
CA GLY A 538 5.91 -3.37 -59.65
C GLY A 538 6.71 -3.28 -58.34
N LEU A 539 6.09 -3.52 -57.17
CA LEU A 539 6.77 -3.60 -55.88
C LEU A 539 7.13 -5.06 -55.55
N THR A 540 8.30 -5.29 -54.92
CA THR A 540 8.66 -6.61 -54.40
C THR A 540 7.67 -7.06 -53.31
N GLY A 541 7.54 -8.37 -53.03
CA GLY A 541 6.53 -8.88 -52.09
C GLY A 541 6.55 -8.21 -50.70
N LYS A 542 7.73 -7.86 -50.18
CA LYS A 542 7.88 -7.12 -48.91
C LYS A 542 7.43 -5.65 -49.02
N GLN A 543 7.66 -5.01 -50.17
CA GLN A 543 7.23 -3.63 -50.42
C GLN A 543 5.71 -3.53 -50.60
N GLN A 544 5.05 -4.58 -51.11
CA GLN A 544 3.58 -4.62 -51.20
C GLN A 544 2.91 -4.66 -49.83
N GLU A 545 3.53 -5.30 -48.84
CA GLU A 545 3.02 -5.35 -47.47
C GLU A 545 3.16 -3.99 -46.75
N LEU A 546 4.31 -3.32 -46.93
CA LEU A 546 4.53 -1.96 -46.42
C LEU A 546 3.61 -0.93 -47.10
N ALA A 547 3.36 -1.07 -48.41
CA ALA A 547 2.47 -0.18 -49.17
C ALA A 547 1.02 -0.18 -48.64
N LYS A 548 0.55 -1.29 -48.04
CA LYS A 548 -0.79 -1.37 -47.43
C LYS A 548 -0.92 -0.52 -46.16
N GLN A 549 0.20 -0.21 -45.50
CA GLN A 549 0.23 0.58 -44.27
C GLN A 549 0.38 2.09 -44.56
N CYS A 550 0.65 2.47 -45.81
CA CYS A 550 0.79 3.86 -46.20
C CYS A 550 -0.57 4.59 -46.13
N THR A 551 -0.67 5.54 -45.22
CA THR A 551 -1.80 6.47 -45.18
C THR A 551 -1.55 7.58 -46.20
N ALA A 552 -2.57 8.03 -46.93
CA ALA A 552 -2.41 9.17 -47.83
C ALA A 552 -1.97 10.41 -47.00
N PRO A 553 -1.04 11.24 -47.51
CA PRO A 553 -0.56 12.42 -46.81
C PRO A 553 -1.68 13.43 -46.52
#